data_AF-A0A6P2CWK9-F1
#
_entry.id   AF-A0A6P2CWK9-F1
#
_cell.length_a   1.000
_cell.length_b   1.000
_cell.length_c   1.000
_cell.angle_alpha   90.00
_cell.angle_beta   90.00
_cell.angle_gamma   90.00
#
_symmetry.space_group_name_H-M   'P 1'
#
loop_
_entity.id
_entity.type
_entity.pdbx_description
1 polymer ?
#
loop_
_entity_poly.entity_id
_entity_poly.type
_entity_poly.pdbx_seq_one_letter_code
_entity_poly.pdbx_strand_id
1 'polypeptide(L)'
;MLKELTKFRDLTSLNLDSTKITDAGLKTVSKLTNLTYLSVCYTGVTDEGLKVIGDLKHLTSLSLNSTKVTDTGLKELAALSELKWLTLNVTGITDTGLKELAPLKKLVFLELEHTEITDAGLKELSALKSLGNLRLSNTKITDAGVKDLAALGAIKYLELRKTKLTDDGLKLLQKALPDCKIQN
;
A
#
# COMPACT_ATOMS: atom_id res chain seq x y z
N MET A 1 11.91 25.47 7.86
CA MET A 1 12.17 24.12 8.41
C MET A 1 12.35 23.06 7.31
N LEU A 2 11.35 22.76 6.47
CA LEU A 2 11.49 21.74 5.39
C LEU A 2 12.65 22.00 4.41
N LYS A 3 12.91 23.26 4.03
CA LYS A 3 14.04 23.62 3.14
C LYS A 3 15.41 23.21 3.72
N GLU A 4 15.56 23.25 5.03
CA GLU A 4 16.80 22.87 5.71
C GLU A 4 17.08 21.37 5.66
N LEU A 5 16.04 20.53 5.47
CA LEU A 5 16.20 19.07 5.37
C LEU A 5 17.10 18.68 4.19
N THR A 6 17.12 19.48 3.12
CA THR A 6 17.95 19.24 1.93
C THR A 6 19.46 19.33 2.21
N LYS A 7 19.86 19.81 3.39
CA LYS A 7 21.26 19.78 3.86
C LYS A 7 21.69 18.38 4.29
N PHE A 8 20.76 17.51 4.70
CA PHE A 8 21.03 16.13 5.11
C PHE A 8 20.94 15.19 3.90
N ARG A 9 21.92 15.27 3.00
CA ARG A 9 21.91 14.53 1.72
C ARG A 9 21.99 13.00 1.88
N ASP A 10 22.50 12.54 3.01
CA ASP A 10 22.63 11.11 3.32
C ASP A 10 21.43 10.57 4.11
N LEU A 11 20.35 11.36 4.23
CA LEU A 11 19.15 10.92 4.93
C LEU A 11 18.50 9.75 4.18
N THR A 12 18.37 8.62 4.85
CA THR A 12 17.76 7.39 4.31
C THR A 12 16.37 7.12 4.89
N SER A 13 16.04 7.72 6.04
CA SER A 13 14.76 7.53 6.72
C SER A 13 14.17 8.88 7.14
N LEU A 14 12.91 9.11 6.80
CA LEU A 14 12.19 10.31 7.16
C LEU A 14 10.75 9.99 7.54
N ASN A 15 10.38 10.30 8.79
CA ASN A 15 9.00 10.26 9.27
C ASN A 15 8.49 11.70 9.42
N LEU A 16 7.35 12.00 8.80
CA LEU A 16 6.67 13.29 8.82
C LEU A 16 5.18 13.12 9.18
N ASP A 17 4.85 12.04 9.88
CA ASP A 17 3.49 11.72 10.27
C ASP A 17 2.89 12.83 11.13
N SER A 18 1.59 13.07 10.95
CA SER A 18 0.82 14.07 11.70
C SER A 18 1.40 15.50 11.65
N THR A 19 2.26 15.78 10.66
CA THR A 19 2.77 17.14 10.42
C THR A 19 1.85 17.90 9.45
N LYS A 20 2.09 19.21 9.30
CA LYS A 20 1.40 20.06 8.31
C LYS A 20 1.99 19.93 6.89
N ILE A 21 2.69 18.84 6.57
CA ILE A 21 3.24 18.66 5.23
C ILE A 21 2.12 18.53 4.18
N THR A 22 2.37 19.13 3.02
CA THR A 22 1.52 19.09 1.83
C THR A 22 2.37 18.70 0.63
N ASP A 23 1.76 18.58 -0.54
CA ASP A 23 2.45 18.27 -1.80
C ASP A 23 3.60 19.25 -2.10
N ALA A 24 3.46 20.52 -1.73
CA ALA A 24 4.54 21.51 -1.85
C ALA A 24 5.74 21.18 -0.97
N GLY A 25 5.51 20.61 0.23
CA GLY A 25 6.58 20.12 1.09
C GLY A 25 7.25 18.87 0.51
N LEU A 26 6.48 17.97 -0.11
CA LEU A 26 7.03 16.79 -0.78
C LEU A 26 7.95 17.12 -1.95
N LYS A 27 7.74 18.24 -2.67
CA LYS A 27 8.70 18.75 -3.67
C LYS A 27 10.09 19.06 -3.09
N THR A 28 10.17 19.32 -1.79
CA THR A 28 11.44 19.49 -1.08
C THR A 28 12.00 18.15 -0.64
N VAL A 29 11.15 17.25 -0.14
CA VAL A 29 11.52 15.89 0.28
C VAL A 29 12.04 15.05 -0.90
N SER A 30 11.49 15.22 -2.10
CA SER A 30 11.93 14.49 -3.30
C SER A 30 13.39 14.74 -3.69
N LYS A 31 14.02 15.81 -3.15
CA LYS A 31 15.45 16.09 -3.32
C LYS A 31 16.35 15.19 -2.45
N LEU A 32 15.78 14.48 -1.50
CA LEU A 32 16.48 13.53 -0.62
C LEU A 32 16.51 12.15 -1.29
N THR A 33 17.24 12.05 -2.39
CA THR A 33 17.18 10.88 -3.29
C THR A 33 17.67 9.58 -2.65
N ASN A 34 18.39 9.64 -1.54
CA ASN A 34 18.86 8.48 -0.78
C ASN A 34 17.81 7.88 0.16
N LEU A 35 16.58 8.44 0.22
CA LEU A 35 15.52 7.90 1.06
C LEU A 35 15.16 6.47 0.67
N THR A 36 15.22 5.59 1.65
CA THR A 36 14.74 4.20 1.59
C THR A 36 13.45 4.01 2.37
N TYR A 37 13.14 4.92 3.30
CA TYR A 37 11.90 4.95 4.11
C TYR A 37 11.32 6.36 4.12
N LEU A 38 10.04 6.48 3.80
CA LEU A 38 9.26 7.71 3.94
C LEU A 38 7.89 7.42 4.55
N SER A 39 7.52 8.17 5.59
CA SER A 39 6.17 8.15 6.15
C SER A 39 5.60 9.56 6.21
N VAL A 40 4.37 9.71 5.71
CA VAL A 40 3.60 10.97 5.70
C VAL A 40 2.16 10.70 6.13
N CYS A 41 1.96 9.76 7.05
CA CYS A 41 0.64 9.38 7.53
C CYS A 41 -0.05 10.54 8.24
N TYR A 42 -1.38 10.62 8.12
CA TYR A 42 -2.19 11.67 8.76
C TYR A 42 -1.79 13.10 8.33
N THR A 43 -1.53 13.29 7.03
CA THR A 43 -1.13 14.58 6.45
C THR A 43 -2.07 15.01 5.32
N GLY A 44 -1.87 16.24 4.82
CA GLY A 44 -2.64 16.79 3.71
C GLY A 44 -2.17 16.38 2.32
N VAL A 45 -1.31 15.36 2.21
CA VAL A 45 -0.75 14.89 0.93
C VAL A 45 -1.85 14.33 0.02
N THR A 46 -1.76 14.66 -1.26
CA THR A 46 -2.68 14.24 -2.33
C THR A 46 -1.92 13.52 -3.45
N ASP A 47 -2.61 13.16 -4.52
CA ASP A 47 -2.02 12.58 -5.73
C ASP A 47 -0.94 13.46 -6.37
N GLU A 48 -1.02 14.79 -6.20
CA GLU A 48 0.01 15.71 -6.70
C GLU A 48 1.35 15.52 -5.97
N GLY A 49 1.31 15.16 -4.69
CA GLY A 49 2.50 14.83 -3.91
C GLY A 49 3.15 13.53 -4.35
N LEU A 50 2.36 12.56 -4.82
CA LEU A 50 2.88 11.27 -5.28
C LEU A 50 3.71 11.38 -6.56
N LYS A 51 3.43 12.35 -7.43
CA LYS A 51 4.21 12.59 -8.65
C LYS A 51 5.71 12.77 -8.35
N VAL A 52 6.03 13.51 -7.28
CA VAL A 52 7.41 13.76 -6.89
C VAL A 52 7.98 12.69 -5.95
N ILE A 53 7.13 11.92 -5.27
CA ILE A 53 7.58 10.72 -4.54
C ILE A 53 8.04 9.65 -5.54
N GLY A 54 7.44 9.58 -6.72
CA GLY A 54 7.85 8.68 -7.81
C GLY A 54 9.33 8.80 -8.18
N ASP A 55 9.99 9.93 -7.91
CA ASP A 55 11.42 10.15 -8.18
C ASP A 55 12.35 9.51 -7.15
N LEU A 56 11.85 9.10 -5.98
CA LEU A 56 12.63 8.51 -4.89
C LEU A 56 12.88 7.01 -5.12
N LYS A 57 13.65 6.69 -6.17
CA LYS A 57 13.83 5.32 -6.69
C LYS A 57 14.40 4.30 -5.71
N HIS A 58 15.02 4.76 -4.62
CA HIS A 58 15.57 3.91 -3.55
C HIS A 58 14.56 3.57 -2.45
N LEU A 59 13.32 4.08 -2.51
CA LEU A 59 12.29 3.77 -1.52
C LEU A 59 11.99 2.27 -1.49
N THR A 60 12.15 1.70 -0.31
CA THR A 60 11.77 0.33 0.02
C THR A 60 10.52 0.27 0.89
N SER A 61 10.21 1.37 1.59
CA SER A 61 9.06 1.49 2.48
C SER A 61 8.40 2.85 2.34
N LEU A 62 7.09 2.85 2.08
CA LEU A 62 6.29 4.06 1.93
C LEU A 62 4.98 3.92 2.71
N SER A 63 4.72 4.88 3.59
CA SER A 63 3.51 4.91 4.41
C SER A 63 2.68 6.17 4.14
N LEU A 64 1.45 5.95 3.68
CA LEU A 64 0.52 6.96 3.18
C LEU A 64 -0.84 6.91 3.89
N ASN A 65 -0.92 6.22 5.04
CA ASN A 65 -2.18 6.04 5.76
C ASN A 65 -2.85 7.39 6.08
N SER A 66 -4.16 7.46 5.93
CA SER A 66 -4.95 8.66 6.23
C SER A 66 -4.45 9.91 5.50
N THR A 67 -4.04 9.75 4.24
CA THR A 67 -3.79 10.85 3.30
C THR A 67 -4.97 10.99 2.32
N LYS A 68 -4.93 12.00 1.45
CA LYS A 68 -5.96 12.25 0.41
C LYS A 68 -5.59 11.61 -0.94
N VAL A 69 -4.74 10.59 -0.92
CA VAL A 69 -4.35 9.83 -2.11
C VAL A 69 -5.55 9.02 -2.62
N THR A 70 -5.68 8.96 -3.94
CA THR A 70 -6.69 8.19 -4.68
C THR A 70 -6.02 7.31 -5.73
N ASP A 71 -6.82 6.54 -6.48
CA ASP A 71 -6.35 5.71 -7.59
C ASP A 71 -5.49 6.49 -8.60
N THR A 72 -5.75 7.78 -8.78
CA THR A 72 -5.00 8.64 -9.71
C THR A 72 -3.52 8.76 -9.32
N GLY A 73 -3.22 8.80 -8.03
CA GLY A 73 -1.85 8.93 -7.54
C GLY A 73 -1.08 7.62 -7.54
N LEU A 74 -1.75 6.46 -7.47
CA LEU A 74 -1.07 5.15 -7.41
C LEU A 74 -0.22 4.85 -8.65
N LYS A 75 -0.60 5.36 -9.83
CA LYS A 75 0.20 5.20 -11.05
C LYS A 75 1.63 5.73 -10.91
N GLU A 76 1.84 6.74 -10.06
CA GLU A 76 3.16 7.33 -9.83
C GLU A 76 4.06 6.39 -9.01
N LEU A 77 3.45 5.50 -8.20
CA LEU A 77 4.18 4.51 -7.42
C LEU A 77 4.79 3.41 -8.28
N ALA A 78 4.27 3.16 -9.49
CA ALA A 78 4.80 2.16 -10.42
C ALA A 78 6.30 2.33 -10.70
N ALA A 79 6.81 3.56 -10.54
CA ALA A 79 8.20 3.89 -10.75
C ALA A 79 9.13 3.54 -9.57
N LEU A 80 8.58 3.07 -8.44
CA LEU A 80 9.29 2.66 -7.23
C LEU A 80 9.56 1.15 -7.22
N SER A 81 10.35 0.66 -8.17
CA SER A 81 10.59 -0.78 -8.38
C SER A 81 11.22 -1.51 -7.18
N GLU A 82 11.83 -0.77 -6.25
CA GLU A 82 12.44 -1.30 -5.02
C GLU A 82 11.46 -1.40 -3.84
N LEU A 83 10.21 -0.95 -3.99
CA LEU A 83 9.24 -0.91 -2.91
C LEU A 83 8.87 -2.32 -2.42
N LYS A 84 9.02 -2.54 -1.12
CA LYS A 84 8.72 -3.80 -0.42
C LYS A 84 7.55 -3.66 0.54
N TRP A 85 7.36 -2.46 1.10
CA TRP A 85 6.35 -2.16 2.09
C TRP A 85 5.54 -0.93 1.67
N LEU A 86 4.22 -1.09 1.60
CA LEU A 86 3.29 -0.04 1.24
C LEU A 86 2.07 -0.06 2.16
N THR A 87 1.77 1.05 2.81
CA THR A 87 0.55 1.19 3.62
C THR A 87 -0.31 2.32 3.08
N LEU A 88 -1.57 2.00 2.79
CA LEU A 88 -2.56 2.87 2.15
C LEU A 88 -3.88 2.91 2.95
N ASN A 89 -3.83 2.65 4.25
CA ASN A 89 -5.05 2.56 5.06
C ASN A 89 -5.81 3.88 5.09
N VAL A 90 -7.15 3.85 5.09
CA VAL A 90 -7.99 5.05 5.17
C VAL A 90 -7.63 6.07 4.07
N THR A 91 -7.61 5.62 2.82
CA THR A 91 -7.36 6.46 1.63
C THR A 91 -8.49 6.30 0.62
N GLY A 92 -8.49 7.12 -0.43
CA GLY A 92 -9.48 7.04 -1.52
C GLY A 92 -9.20 5.96 -2.56
N ILE A 93 -8.55 4.86 -2.16
CA ILE A 93 -8.19 3.75 -3.05
C ILE A 93 -9.39 2.82 -3.27
N THR A 94 -9.59 2.45 -4.53
CA THR A 94 -10.61 1.50 -4.99
C THR A 94 -9.98 0.39 -5.83
N ASP A 95 -10.79 -0.56 -6.28
CA ASP A 95 -10.35 -1.66 -7.15
C ASP A 95 -9.61 -1.15 -8.40
N THR A 96 -9.98 0.02 -8.91
CA THR A 96 -9.38 0.61 -10.11
C THR A 96 -7.90 0.95 -9.91
N GLY A 97 -7.51 1.37 -8.72
CA GLY A 97 -6.13 1.77 -8.42
C GLY A 97 -5.18 0.57 -8.24
N LEU A 98 -5.70 -0.60 -7.85
CA LEU A 98 -4.84 -1.76 -7.54
C LEU A 98 -4.05 -2.28 -8.76
N LYS A 99 -4.58 -2.11 -9.98
CA LYS A 99 -3.86 -2.47 -11.21
C LYS A 99 -2.54 -1.71 -11.37
N GLU A 100 -2.46 -0.48 -10.83
CA GLU A 100 -1.27 0.37 -10.91
C GLU A 100 -0.12 -0.14 -10.02
N LEU A 101 -0.41 -1.04 -9.07
CA LEU A 101 0.61 -1.68 -8.24
C LEU A 101 1.28 -2.86 -8.94
N ALA A 102 0.74 -3.36 -10.06
CA ALA A 102 1.26 -4.53 -10.76
C ALA A 102 2.78 -4.49 -11.07
N PRO A 103 3.41 -3.33 -11.36
CA PRO A 103 4.86 -3.23 -11.57
C PRO A 103 5.72 -3.47 -10.31
N LEU A 104 5.14 -3.40 -9.10
CA LEU A 104 5.87 -3.51 -7.82
C LEU A 104 6.20 -4.97 -7.46
N LYS A 105 7.01 -5.63 -8.28
CA LYS A 105 7.33 -7.07 -8.15
C LYS A 105 8.05 -7.44 -6.84
N LYS A 106 8.64 -6.46 -6.16
CA LYS A 106 9.31 -6.63 -4.86
C LYS A 106 8.39 -6.38 -3.67
N LEU A 107 7.12 -6.03 -3.88
CA LEU A 107 6.19 -5.75 -2.78
C LEU A 107 5.90 -7.04 -2.01
N VAL A 108 6.21 -7.01 -0.70
CA VAL A 108 6.02 -8.13 0.23
C VAL A 108 4.89 -7.85 1.21
N PHE A 109 4.66 -6.57 1.52
CA PHE A 109 3.71 -6.13 2.52
C PHE A 109 2.82 -5.00 1.98
N LEU A 110 1.51 -5.21 2.03
CA LEU A 110 0.49 -4.26 1.58
C LEU A 110 -0.64 -4.15 2.60
N GLU A 111 -0.92 -2.93 3.06
CA GLU A 111 -2.12 -2.63 3.87
C GLU A 111 -3.06 -1.72 3.11
N LEU A 112 -4.32 -2.14 3.04
CA LEU A 112 -5.43 -1.46 2.37
C LEU A 112 -6.65 -1.40 3.31
N GLU A 113 -6.43 -1.37 4.62
CA GLU A 113 -7.50 -1.37 5.60
C GLU A 113 -8.35 -0.09 5.48
N HIS A 114 -9.66 -0.20 5.70
CA HIS A 114 -10.60 0.93 5.59
C HIS A 114 -10.55 1.65 4.23
N THR A 115 -10.50 0.87 3.15
CA THR A 115 -10.61 1.35 1.76
C THR A 115 -11.87 0.77 1.11
N GLU A 116 -12.16 1.21 -0.12
CA GLU A 116 -13.36 0.80 -0.85
C GLU A 116 -13.13 -0.47 -1.71
N ILE A 117 -12.09 -1.25 -1.40
CA ILE A 117 -11.74 -2.49 -2.11
C ILE A 117 -12.85 -3.53 -2.00
N THR A 118 -13.15 -4.19 -3.12
CA THR A 118 -14.08 -5.30 -3.27
C THR A 118 -13.38 -6.53 -3.85
N ASP A 119 -14.13 -7.63 -4.03
CA ASP A 119 -13.62 -8.84 -4.66
C ASP A 119 -13.04 -8.60 -6.07
N ALA A 120 -13.51 -7.57 -6.77
CA ALA A 120 -13.01 -7.24 -8.10
C ALA A 120 -11.52 -6.81 -8.08
N GLY A 121 -11.11 -6.03 -7.08
CA GLY A 121 -9.74 -5.54 -6.96
C GLY A 121 -8.72 -6.62 -6.61
N LEU A 122 -9.13 -7.71 -5.97
CA LEU A 122 -8.23 -8.80 -5.58
C LEU A 122 -7.52 -9.45 -6.77
N LYS A 123 -8.17 -9.48 -7.95
CA LYS A 123 -7.60 -10.04 -9.18
C LYS A 123 -6.32 -9.34 -9.60
N GLU A 124 -6.25 -8.02 -9.38
CA GLU A 124 -5.10 -7.20 -9.74
C GLU A 124 -3.87 -7.52 -8.85
N LEU A 125 -4.11 -7.94 -7.60
CA LEU A 125 -3.04 -8.31 -6.67
C LEU A 125 -2.32 -9.60 -7.06
N SER A 126 -2.91 -10.42 -7.94
CA SER A 126 -2.27 -11.65 -8.46
C SER A 126 -0.96 -11.36 -9.20
N ALA A 127 -0.73 -10.13 -9.67
CA ALA A 127 0.52 -9.70 -10.30
C ALA A 127 1.69 -9.55 -9.30
N LEU A 128 1.40 -9.45 -8.00
CA LEU A 128 2.35 -9.24 -6.90
C LEU A 128 2.85 -10.59 -6.35
N LYS A 129 3.69 -11.27 -7.12
CA LYS A 129 4.14 -12.64 -6.80
C LYS A 129 4.95 -12.78 -5.51
N SER A 130 5.47 -11.67 -4.97
CA SER A 130 6.22 -11.64 -3.71
C SER A 130 5.37 -11.29 -2.49
N LEU A 131 4.07 -11.01 -2.67
CA LEU A 131 3.21 -10.53 -1.61
C LEU A 131 2.98 -11.62 -0.55
N GLY A 132 3.56 -11.41 0.63
CA GLY A 132 3.51 -12.35 1.76
C GLY A 132 2.57 -11.90 2.87
N ASN A 133 2.27 -10.61 2.96
CA ASN A 133 1.39 -10.04 3.97
C ASN A 133 0.42 -9.06 3.32
N LEU A 134 -0.87 -9.30 3.49
CA LEU A 134 -1.94 -8.47 2.97
C LEU A 134 -2.97 -8.22 4.06
N ARG A 135 -3.26 -6.93 4.31
CA ARG A 135 -4.29 -6.51 5.27
C ARG A 135 -5.40 -5.77 4.57
N LEU A 136 -6.62 -6.26 4.77
CA LEU A 136 -7.86 -5.84 4.10
C LEU A 136 -8.99 -5.65 5.12
N SER A 137 -8.66 -5.39 6.40
CA SER A 137 -9.67 -5.13 7.42
C SER A 137 -10.61 -3.99 7.02
N ASN A 138 -11.90 -4.13 7.36
CA ASN A 138 -12.93 -3.13 7.02
C ASN A 138 -13.02 -2.78 5.53
N THR A 139 -12.81 -3.77 4.64
CA THR A 139 -13.10 -3.64 3.20
C THR A 139 -14.38 -4.40 2.84
N LYS A 140 -14.76 -4.41 1.56
CA LYS A 140 -16.00 -5.03 1.08
C LYS A 140 -15.81 -6.43 0.51
N ILE A 141 -14.72 -7.11 0.88
CA ILE A 141 -14.44 -8.50 0.46
C ILE A 141 -15.55 -9.43 0.95
N THR A 142 -15.97 -10.34 0.07
CA THR A 142 -16.96 -11.40 0.33
C THR A 142 -16.39 -12.77 -0.02
N ASP A 143 -17.19 -13.82 0.14
CA ASP A 143 -16.83 -15.18 -0.26
C ASP A 143 -16.48 -15.30 -1.76
N ALA A 144 -16.98 -14.38 -2.62
CA ALA A 144 -16.66 -14.37 -4.04
C ALA A 144 -15.17 -14.09 -4.32
N GLY A 145 -14.49 -13.38 -3.41
CA GLY A 145 -13.06 -13.06 -3.49
C GLY A 145 -12.13 -14.18 -3.00
N VAL A 146 -12.65 -15.24 -2.37
CA VAL A 146 -11.84 -16.33 -1.79
C VAL A 146 -10.91 -16.96 -2.82
N LYS A 147 -11.39 -17.20 -4.04
CA LYS A 147 -10.58 -17.79 -5.12
C LYS A 147 -9.40 -16.90 -5.50
N ASP A 148 -9.58 -15.58 -5.46
CA ASP A 148 -8.58 -14.61 -5.87
C ASP A 148 -7.54 -14.43 -4.75
N LEU A 149 -7.97 -14.44 -3.48
CA LEU A 149 -7.06 -14.53 -2.32
C LEU A 149 -6.25 -15.83 -2.34
N ALA A 150 -6.88 -16.97 -2.64
CA ALA A 150 -6.21 -18.26 -2.74
C ALA A 150 -5.18 -18.33 -3.89
N ALA A 151 -5.33 -17.51 -4.93
CA ALA A 151 -4.38 -17.41 -6.03
C ALA A 151 -3.10 -16.63 -5.68
N LEU A 152 -3.03 -15.99 -4.50
CA LEU A 152 -1.83 -15.31 -3.99
C LEU A 152 -0.83 -16.34 -3.46
N GLY A 153 -0.07 -16.97 -4.37
CA GLY A 153 0.77 -18.14 -4.05
C GLY A 153 1.87 -17.95 -3.00
N ALA A 154 2.24 -16.70 -2.66
CA ALA A 154 3.27 -16.41 -1.65
C ALA A 154 2.69 -15.95 -0.30
N ILE A 155 1.36 -15.85 -0.16
CA ILE A 155 0.74 -15.24 1.01
C ILE A 155 0.96 -16.10 2.27
N LYS A 156 1.41 -15.43 3.34
CA LYS A 156 1.67 -16.04 4.66
C LYS A 156 0.82 -15.42 5.77
N TYR A 157 0.31 -14.22 5.54
CA TYR A 157 -0.54 -13.52 6.48
C TYR A 157 -1.67 -12.79 5.75
N LEU A 158 -2.90 -13.05 6.17
CA LEU A 158 -4.11 -12.36 5.73
C LEU A 158 -4.85 -11.80 6.94
N GLU A 159 -5.21 -10.53 6.87
CA GLU A 159 -6.08 -9.86 7.84
C GLU A 159 -7.36 -9.41 7.14
N LEU A 160 -8.48 -10.01 7.55
CA LEU A 160 -9.79 -9.92 6.92
C LEU A 160 -10.88 -9.53 7.94
N ARG A 161 -10.52 -9.11 9.17
CA ARG A 161 -11.50 -8.67 10.16
C ARG A 161 -12.42 -7.60 9.61
N LYS A 162 -13.69 -7.71 9.96
CA LYS A 162 -14.74 -6.75 9.55
C LYS A 162 -14.87 -6.62 8.02
N THR A 163 -14.52 -7.67 7.27
CA THR A 163 -15.00 -7.84 5.89
C THR A 163 -16.39 -8.46 5.90
N LYS A 164 -16.93 -8.79 4.72
CA LYS A 164 -18.18 -9.54 4.55
C LYS A 164 -17.92 -11.02 4.26
N LEU A 165 -16.72 -11.52 4.56
CA LEU A 165 -16.40 -12.94 4.45
C LEU A 165 -17.20 -13.73 5.50
N THR A 166 -17.91 -14.77 5.07
CA THR A 166 -18.65 -15.64 5.96
C THR A 166 -17.76 -16.74 6.53
N ASP A 167 -18.25 -17.49 7.51
CA ASP A 167 -17.56 -18.67 8.05
C ASP A 167 -17.30 -19.73 6.97
N ASP A 168 -18.18 -19.84 5.96
CA ASP A 168 -18.00 -20.80 4.87
C ASP A 168 -16.91 -20.34 3.88
N GLY A 169 -16.88 -19.04 3.56
CA GLY A 169 -15.76 -18.44 2.83
C GLY A 169 -14.43 -18.60 3.56
N LEU A 170 -14.42 -18.40 4.88
CA LEU A 170 -13.24 -18.58 5.72
C LEU A 170 -12.74 -20.04 5.70
N LYS A 171 -13.64 -21.03 5.83
CA LYS A 171 -13.28 -22.45 5.74
C LYS A 171 -12.65 -22.79 4.39
N LEU A 172 -13.23 -22.29 3.29
CA LEU A 172 -12.68 -22.48 1.95
C LEU A 172 -11.29 -21.87 1.82
N LEU A 173 -11.09 -20.67 2.34
CA LEU A 173 -9.80 -19.98 2.31
C LEU A 173 -8.74 -20.71 3.16
N GLN A 174 -9.08 -21.16 4.37
CA GLN A 174 -8.21 -21.95 5.22
C GLN A 174 -7.80 -23.27 4.57
N LYS A 175 -8.73 -23.94 3.88
CA LYS A 175 -8.45 -25.15 3.10
C LYS A 175 -7.50 -24.87 1.94
N ALA A 176 -7.67 -23.74 1.25
CA ALA A 176 -6.86 -23.37 0.10
C ALA A 176 -5.45 -22.86 0.49
N LEU A 177 -5.31 -22.26 1.67
CA LEU A 177 -4.08 -21.65 2.17
C LEU A 177 -3.69 -22.21 3.56
N PRO A 178 -3.35 -23.52 3.66
CA PRO A 178 -3.14 -24.19 4.95
C PRO A 178 -1.98 -23.61 5.78
N ASP A 179 -0.98 -23.01 5.11
CA ASP A 179 0.19 -22.39 5.78
C ASP A 179 0.04 -20.88 6.00
N CYS A 180 -1.09 -20.29 5.59
CA CYS A 180 -1.33 -18.86 5.76
C CYS A 180 -2.00 -18.60 7.12
N LYS A 181 -1.44 -17.68 7.91
CA LYS A 181 -2.09 -17.17 9.10
C LYS A 181 -3.22 -16.21 8.69
N ILE A 182 -4.46 -16.63 8.89
CA ILE A 182 -5.65 -15.82 8.60
C ILE A 182 -6.21 -15.26 9.90
N GLN A 183 -6.41 -13.94 9.97
CA GLN A 183 -7.20 -13.27 10.99
C GLN A 183 -8.50 -12.79 10.34
N ASN A 184 -9.65 -13.11 10.94
CA ASN A 184 -10.99 -12.77 10.47
C ASN A 184 -11.89 -12.44 11.66
#